data_AF-I9ZI80-F1
#
_entry.id   AF-I9ZI80-F1
#
_cell.length_a   1.000
_cell.length_b   1.000
_cell.length_c   1.000
_cell.angle_alpha   90.00
_cell.angle_beta   90.00
_cell.angle_gamma   90.00
#
_symmetry.space_group_name_H-M   'P 1'
#
loop_
_entity.id
_entity.type
_entity.pdbx_description
1 polymer ?
#
loop_
_entity_poly.entity_id
_entity_poly.type
_entity_poly.pdbx_seq_one_letter_code
_entity_poly.pdbx_strand_id
1 'polypeptide(L)'
;MKPQDIEIIQSVLEAIKEPIKVTLVYDKAKELFEKGEITNMFDYGGNTPHQSVSSLIYTALNKGEELPFLKAQEKPVLIALKDAAKEPVLNMEKISVPSAKIAHNKIAHERDLHPFLTYMAT
;
A
#
# COMPACT_ATOMS: atom_id res chain seq x y z
N MET A 1 -1.96 4.27 8.58
CA MET A 1 -0.90 3.23 8.62
C MET A 1 -0.29 3.23 10.03
N LYS A 2 0.32 2.14 10.54
CA LYS A 2 0.94 2.22 11.88
C LYS A 2 2.20 3.10 11.80
N PRO A 3 2.52 3.93 12.80
CA PRO A 3 3.75 4.75 12.79
C PRO A 3 5.02 3.91 12.60
N GLN A 4 5.07 2.73 13.22
CA GLN A 4 6.16 1.77 13.05
C GLN A 4 6.36 1.33 11.59
N ASP A 5 5.27 1.07 10.87
CA ASP A 5 5.36 0.70 9.45
C ASP A 5 5.97 1.86 8.63
N ILE A 6 5.67 3.11 8.99
CA ILE A 6 6.16 4.30 8.29
C ILE A 6 7.66 4.45 8.51
N GLU A 7 8.11 4.28 9.76
CA GLU A 7 9.54 4.29 10.12
C GLU A 7 10.32 3.22 9.36
N ILE A 8 9.80 1.99 9.28
CA ILE A 8 10.45 0.89 8.54
C ILE A 8 10.62 1.26 7.07
N ILE A 9 9.55 1.76 6.42
CA ILE A 9 9.62 2.17 5.01
C ILE A 9 10.61 3.32 4.82
N GLN A 10 10.61 4.29 5.72
CA GLN A 10 11.55 5.40 5.70
C GLN A 10 12.99 4.88 5.76
N SER A 11 13.31 3.99 6.71
CA SER A 11 14.65 3.40 6.81
C SER A 11 15.06 2.59 5.58
N VAL A 12 14.13 1.84 4.98
CA VAL A 12 14.39 1.10 3.71
C VAL A 12 14.77 2.05 2.58
N LEU A 13 14.00 3.13 2.42
CA LEU A 13 14.27 4.12 1.38
C LEU A 13 15.55 4.93 1.68
N GLU A 14 15.89 5.13 2.95
CA GLU A 14 17.11 5.83 3.37
C GLU A 14 18.37 5.01 3.13
N ALA A 15 18.29 3.68 3.35
CA ALA A 15 19.38 2.76 3.08
C ALA A 15 19.66 2.65 1.57
N ILE A 16 18.61 2.58 0.76
CA ILE A 16 18.72 2.36 -0.69
C ILE A 16 18.98 3.66 -1.45
N LYS A 17 18.43 4.79 -0.98
CA LYS A 17 18.51 6.13 -1.63
C LYS A 17 18.00 6.19 -3.07
N GLU A 18 17.30 5.15 -3.52
CA GLU A 18 16.73 5.04 -4.86
C GLU A 18 15.21 4.80 -4.78
N PRO A 19 14.44 5.16 -5.83
CA PRO A 19 13.02 4.84 -5.90
C PRO A 19 12.77 3.34 -6.05
N ILE A 20 11.91 2.77 -5.20
CA ILE A 20 11.63 1.31 -5.18
C ILE A 20 10.17 1.06 -5.53
N LYS A 21 9.91 -0.08 -6.20
CA LYS A 21 8.56 -0.57 -6.44
C LYS A 21 7.89 -0.93 -5.12
N VAL A 22 6.66 -0.46 -4.92
CA VAL A 22 5.85 -0.74 -3.72
C VAL A 22 5.81 -2.24 -3.39
N THR A 23 5.74 -3.10 -4.40
CA THR A 23 5.70 -4.56 -4.24
C THR A 23 6.98 -5.17 -3.67
N LEU A 24 8.13 -4.52 -3.87
CA LEU A 24 9.44 -5.00 -3.44
C LEU A 24 9.89 -4.39 -2.11
N VAL A 25 9.13 -3.45 -1.55
CA VAL A 25 9.47 -2.78 -0.28
C VAL A 25 9.61 -3.80 0.85
N TYR A 26 8.71 -4.80 0.89
CA TYR A 26 8.77 -5.85 1.91
C TYR A 26 10.02 -6.73 1.79
N ASP A 27 10.36 -7.16 0.57
CA ASP A 27 11.53 -8.01 0.33
C ASP A 27 12.82 -7.25 0.69
N LYS A 28 12.89 -5.96 0.34
CA LYS A 28 14.02 -5.09 0.70
C LYS A 28 14.10 -4.82 2.19
N ALA A 29 12.97 -4.58 2.85
CA ALA A 29 12.93 -4.50 4.31
C ALA A 29 13.48 -5.78 4.95
N LYS A 30 13.06 -6.94 4.45
CA LYS A 30 13.53 -8.23 4.96
C LYS A 30 15.04 -8.40 4.79
N GLU A 31 15.58 -8.10 3.61
CA GLU A 31 17.03 -8.14 3.35
C GLU A 31 17.80 -7.21 4.29
N LEU A 32 17.32 -5.99 4.52
CA LEU A 32 17.95 -5.02 5.41
C LEU A 32 17.84 -5.43 6.88
N PHE A 33 16.75 -6.07 7.28
CA PHE A 33 16.56 -6.60 8.62
C PHE A 33 17.53 -7.76 8.90
N GLU A 34 17.69 -8.68 7.94
CA GLU A 34 18.65 -9.79 8.04
C GLU A 34 20.11 -9.29 8.08
N LYS A 35 20.40 -8.15 7.43
CA LYS A 35 21.70 -7.48 7.53
C LYS A 35 21.91 -6.68 8.83
N GLY A 36 20.85 -6.45 9.60
CA GLY A 36 20.88 -5.63 10.81
C GLY A 36 20.89 -4.11 10.54
N GLU A 37 20.55 -3.67 9.33
CA GLU A 37 20.45 -2.25 8.98
C GLU A 37 19.15 -1.60 9.48
N ILE A 38 18.08 -2.40 9.65
CA ILE A 38 16.84 -1.96 10.29
C ILE A 38 16.56 -2.79 11.54
N THR A 39 16.08 -2.13 12.60
CA THR A 39 15.85 -2.77 13.91
C THR A 39 14.49 -3.44 14.00
N ASN A 40 13.49 -2.93 13.26
CA ASN A 40 12.11 -3.41 13.32
C ASN A 40 11.71 -3.99 11.96
N MET A 41 10.95 -5.08 12.00
CA MET A 41 10.34 -5.70 10.84
C MET A 41 8.83 -5.51 10.89
N PHE A 42 8.18 -5.59 9.73
CA PHE A 42 6.74 -5.53 9.64
C PHE A 42 6.06 -6.69 10.38
N ASP A 43 5.19 -6.36 11.34
CA ASP A 43 4.39 -7.35 12.08
C ASP A 43 3.07 -7.63 11.34
N TYR A 44 3.14 -8.52 10.34
CA TYR A 44 1.97 -9.06 9.63
C TYR A 44 1.95 -10.59 9.76
N GLY A 45 1.08 -11.12 10.61
CA GLY A 45 0.90 -12.56 10.84
C GLY A 45 0.15 -13.32 9.73
N GLY A 46 0.11 -12.80 8.49
CA GLY A 46 -0.61 -13.42 7.37
C GLY A 46 0.29 -14.21 6.42
N ASN A 47 -0.30 -14.99 5.51
CA ASN A 47 0.43 -15.77 4.51
C ASN A 47 1.08 -14.90 3.40
N THR A 48 0.60 -13.66 3.20
CA THR A 48 1.07 -12.76 2.13
C THR A 48 1.46 -11.37 2.66
N PRO A 49 2.48 -11.27 3.54
CA PRO A 49 2.87 -9.99 4.15
C PRO A 49 3.26 -8.92 3.12
N HIS A 50 3.88 -9.32 1.99
CA HIS A 50 4.21 -8.43 0.89
C HIS A 50 2.99 -7.72 0.27
N GLN A 51 1.83 -8.39 0.18
CA GLN A 51 0.60 -7.81 -0.34
C GLN A 51 -0.02 -6.84 0.66
N SER A 52 -0.03 -7.20 1.94
CA SER A 52 -0.54 -6.36 3.02
C SER A 52 0.21 -5.03 3.08
N VAL A 53 1.56 -5.08 3.06
CA VAL A 53 2.42 -3.89 3.03
C VAL A 53 2.13 -3.05 1.79
N SER A 54 2.09 -3.67 0.61
CA SER A 54 1.82 -2.97 -0.63
C SER A 54 0.48 -2.23 -0.58
N SER A 55 -0.58 -2.90 -0.12
CA SER A 55 -1.93 -2.33 0.00
C SER A 55 -1.97 -1.14 0.97
N LEU A 56 -1.25 -1.23 2.09
CA LEU A 56 -1.13 -0.14 3.05
C LEU A 56 -0.42 1.07 2.47
N ILE A 57 0.66 0.86 1.72
CA ILE A 57 1.38 1.93 1.02
C ILE A 57 0.46 2.61 0.01
N TYR A 58 -0.23 1.84 -0.84
CA TYR A 58 -1.19 2.42 -1.80
C TYR A 58 -2.29 3.22 -1.11
N THR A 59 -2.83 2.70 0.00
CA THR A 59 -3.85 3.39 0.78
C THR A 59 -3.32 4.70 1.36
N ALA A 60 -2.10 4.69 1.92
CA ALA A 60 -1.47 5.85 2.52
C ALA A 60 -1.16 6.94 1.47
N LEU A 61 -0.64 6.53 0.31
CA LEU A 61 -0.38 7.43 -0.83
C LEU A 61 -1.68 8.05 -1.37
N ASN A 62 -2.76 7.28 -1.50
CA ASN A 62 -4.04 7.77 -2.03
C ASN A 62 -4.77 8.70 -1.07
N LYS A 63 -4.63 8.48 0.25
CA LYS A 63 -5.21 9.36 1.27
C LYS A 63 -4.51 10.72 1.38
N GLY A 64 -3.29 10.83 0.87
CA GLY A 64 -2.47 12.03 1.03
C GLY A 64 -2.11 12.32 2.50
N GLU A 65 -1.96 11.27 3.32
CA GLU A 65 -1.46 11.40 4.69
C GLU A 65 -0.04 12.03 4.68
N GLU A 66 0.34 12.73 5.75
CA GLU A 66 1.69 13.28 5.90
C GLU A 66 2.72 12.15 6.06
N LEU A 67 3.19 11.64 4.92
CA LEU A 67 4.20 10.58 4.85
C LEU A 67 5.58 11.17 4.55
N PRO A 68 6.67 10.57 5.06
CA PRO A 68 8.05 10.96 4.74
C PRO A 68 8.48 10.56 3.33
N PHE A 69 7.65 9.79 2.61
CA PHE A 69 7.89 9.34 1.24
C PHE A 69 6.76 9.80 0.31
N LEU A 70 7.06 9.84 -0.99
CA LEU A 70 6.15 10.27 -2.04
C LEU A 70 6.17 9.28 -3.22
N LYS A 71 5.12 9.33 -4.02
CA LYS A 71 5.04 8.58 -5.28
C LYS A 71 5.98 9.24 -6.30
N ALA A 72 7.08 8.56 -6.62
CA ALA A 72 8.02 9.00 -7.64
C ALA A 72 7.48 8.69 -9.05
N GLN A 73 6.93 7.50 -9.29
CA GLN A 73 6.38 7.11 -10.60
C GLN A 73 5.01 6.45 -10.43
N GLU A 74 4.12 6.59 -11.42
CA GLU A 74 2.77 6.02 -11.38
C GLU A 74 2.65 4.64 -12.05
N LYS A 75 3.44 4.33 -13.07
CA LYS A 75 3.38 3.05 -13.79
C LYS A 75 4.79 2.58 -14.19
N PRO A 76 5.36 1.56 -13.50
CA PRO A 76 4.90 0.98 -12.24
C PRO A 76 5.00 1.97 -11.07
N VAL A 77 4.29 1.71 -9.97
CA VAL A 77 4.31 2.63 -8.80
C VAL A 77 5.64 2.52 -8.05
N LEU A 78 6.44 3.59 -8.14
CA LEU A 78 7.70 3.75 -7.43
C LEU A 78 7.54 4.77 -6.31
N ILE A 79 8.13 4.50 -5.15
CA ILE A 79 8.16 5.42 -4.01
C ILE A 79 9.59 5.83 -3.68
N ALA A 80 9.77 7.07 -3.23
CA ALA A 80 11.06 7.63 -2.81
C ALA A 80 10.87 8.56 -1.60
N LEU A 81 11.94 8.83 -0.84
CA LEU A 81 11.92 9.79 0.26
C LEU A 81 11.72 11.23 -0.23
N LYS A 82 10.98 12.01 0.54
CA LYS A 82 10.79 13.46 0.30
C LYS A 82 12.12 14.22 0.31
N ASP A 83 13.00 13.92 1.26
CA ASP A 83 14.30 14.60 1.40
C ASP A 83 15.30 14.25 0.28
N ALA A 84 15.18 13.06 -0.31
CA ALA A 84 16.00 12.66 -1.46
C ALA A 84 15.55 13.33 -2.77
N ALA A 85 14.30 13.79 -2.84
CA ALA A 85 13.71 14.42 -4.02
C ALA A 85 14.07 15.92 -4.19
N LYS A 86 15.29 16.32 -3.81
CA LYS A 86 15.80 17.69 -4.03
C LYS A 86 16.06 18.05 -5.49
N GLU A 87 15.84 17.14 -6.44
CA GLU A 87 15.70 17.49 -7.86
C GLU A 87 14.27 17.20 -8.34
N PRO A 88 13.47 18.24 -8.64
CA PRO A 88 12.02 18.13 -8.75
C PRO A 88 11.58 18.05 -10.21
N VAL A 89 11.31 16.88 -10.77
CA VAL A 89 10.54 16.83 -12.03
C VAL A 89 9.73 15.55 -12.14
N LEU A 90 8.65 15.39 -11.37
CA LEU A 90 7.51 14.60 -11.86
C LEU A 90 6.19 15.23 -11.41
N ASN A 91 5.83 16.26 -12.18
CA ASN A 91 4.49 16.64 -12.58
C ASN A 91 3.43 16.59 -11.47
N MET A 92 3.36 17.71 -10.78
CA MET A 92 2.12 18.29 -10.25
C MET A 92 1.17 18.63 -11.42
N GLU A 93 0.72 17.64 -12.17
CA GLU A 93 -0.37 17.81 -13.13
C GLU A 93 -1.68 17.71 -12.35
N LYS A 94 -2.19 18.89 -12.01
CA LYS A 94 -3.58 19.12 -11.64
C LYS A 94 -4.49 18.25 -12.52
N ILE A 95 -5.10 17.21 -11.95
CA ILE A 95 -6.45 16.82 -12.38
C ILE A 95 -7.41 17.48 -11.40
N SER A 96 -7.54 18.79 -11.60
CA SER A 96 -8.72 19.54 -11.17
C SER A 96 -9.85 19.15 -12.12
N VAL A 97 -10.70 18.20 -11.74
CA VAL A 97 -12.16 18.25 -11.93
C VAL A 97 -12.85 17.33 -10.89
N PRO A 98 -13.76 17.85 -10.05
CA PRO A 98 -14.66 17.05 -9.23
C PRO A 98 -15.97 16.84 -9.98
N SER A 99 -16.22 15.66 -10.55
CA SER A 99 -17.58 15.27 -10.97
C SER A 99 -17.65 13.80 -11.37
N ALA A 100 -18.05 12.95 -10.43
CA ALA A 100 -19.08 11.94 -10.70
C ALA A 100 -19.61 11.43 -9.36
N LYS A 101 -20.79 11.93 -9.03
CA LYS A 101 -21.78 11.38 -8.12
C LYS A 101 -21.86 9.85 -8.29
N ILE A 102 -21.11 9.08 -7.50
CA ILE A 102 -21.45 7.66 -7.33
C ILE A 102 -22.56 7.63 -6.29
N ALA A 103 -23.74 7.38 -6.84
CA ALA A 103 -24.99 7.29 -6.15
C ALA A 103 -24.89 6.36 -4.94
N HIS A 104 -25.57 6.80 -3.89
CA HIS A 104 -25.93 6.04 -2.72
C HIS A 104 -26.36 4.61 -3.06
N ASN A 105 -25.82 3.66 -2.30
CA ASN A 105 -26.48 2.44 -1.85
C ASN A 105 -27.00 1.47 -2.92
N LYS A 106 -26.21 0.42 -3.21
CA LYS A 106 -26.78 -0.93 -3.31
C LYS A 106 -25.75 -1.99 -2.93
N ILE A 107 -25.69 -2.29 -1.65
CA ILE A 107 -25.24 -3.60 -1.17
C ILE A 107 -26.25 -4.61 -1.72
N ALA A 108 -25.97 -5.19 -2.88
CA ALA A 108 -26.54 -6.46 -3.28
C ALA A 108 -25.46 -7.51 -3.01
N HIS A 109 -25.31 -7.82 -1.71
CA HIS A 109 -24.69 -9.06 -1.30
C HIS A 109 -25.64 -10.16 -1.79
N GLU A 110 -25.30 -10.78 -2.91
CA GLU A 110 -25.91 -12.03 -3.35
C GLU A 110 -25.59 -13.05 -2.26
N ARG A 111 -26.53 -13.15 -1.31
CA ARG A 111 -26.52 -14.22 -0.32
C ARG A 111 -26.70 -15.49 -1.13
N ASP A 112 -25.62 -16.26 -1.17
CA ASP A 112 -25.61 -17.68 -1.47
C ASP A 112 -26.64 -18.35 -0.52
N LEU A 113 -27.89 -18.34 -0.96
CA LEU A 113 -29.03 -18.81 -0.20
C LEU A 113 -29.14 -20.29 -0.54
N HIS A 114 -28.48 -21.13 0.25
CA HIS A 114 -28.69 -22.57 0.24
C HIS A 114 -30.21 -22.86 0.35
N PRO A 115 -30.88 -23.43 -0.66
CA PRO A 115 -32.15 -24.08 -0.39
C PRO A 115 -31.86 -25.37 0.38
N PHE A 116 -32.05 -25.32 1.69
CA PHE A 116 -32.12 -26.48 2.57
C PHE A 116 -33.34 -27.35 2.18
N LEU A 117 -33.08 -28.65 2.02
CA LEU A 117 -34.00 -29.81 2.10
C LEU A 117 -35.47 -29.63 1.71
N THR A 118 -35.87 -30.25 0.59
CA THR A 118 -37.21 -30.86 0.48
C THR A 118 -37.06 -32.37 0.56
N TYR A 119 -37.53 -32.91 1.67
CA TYR A 119 -37.80 -34.32 1.94
C TYR A 119 -38.92 -34.80 1.01
N MET A 120 -38.63 -35.76 0.13
CA MET A 120 -39.67 -36.58 -0.51
C MET A 120 -39.59 -37.97 0.14
N ALA A 121 -40.54 -38.24 1.04
CA ALA A 121 -40.92 -39.59 1.39
C ALA A 121 -41.71 -40.20 0.24
N THR A 122 -41.33 -41.40 -0.17
CA THR A 122 -42.20 -42.44 -0.73
C THR A 122 -41.62 -43.79 -0.37
#